data_AF-A0AA88UJZ8-F1
#
_entry.id   AF-A0AA88UJZ8-F1
#
_cell.length_a   1.000
_cell.length_b   1.000
_cell.length_c   1.000
_cell.angle_alpha   90.00
_cell.angle_beta   90.00
_cell.angle_gamma   90.00
#
_symmetry.space_group_name_H-M   'P 1'
#
loop_
_entity.id
_entity.type
_entity.pdbx_description
1 polymer ?
#
loop_
_entity_poly.entity_id
_entity_poly.type
_entity_poly.pdbx_seq_one_letter_code
_entity_poly.pdbx_strand_id
1 'polypeptide(L)'
;MAASAYVHLQPHLSITSPHPPLSRSSTEPTRTRTRISTKAYKLRASNIPSSSSCSSSLSRSKDRTVGGPLLPKKGDNISRTGSSEENICKAKKRRVFFLDVNPLCYNGSTPSLHSFAHWIGLFFSQVSGSDPIIAVIDGEGGNEYRRQLLPSYKAHRRKFTRQFSAPHRSIRSPGGRSHEGVSHFLRKCNVTVLKMEGHEADDVVATLVGQVLQMGHRVVIASPDKDFKQLITENVQIVMPMPEFDRWSFYTLKHYIAQYSCDPGSDLSLRCIMGDEVDGVPGIQHVVPGFGRKTALKLIKKYGSLDNLLDAAAVRTVGRQYAQDALTKYADYLRRNYEVLSLRRDLDVLLQEEWLSERDPCNDSVVLSNFVKLLGETCDLSKNRY
;
A
#
# COMPACT_ATOMS: atom_id res chain seq x y z
N MET A 1 46.41 52.62 22.40
CA MET A 1 47.31 51.95 21.43
C MET A 1 46.49 51.63 20.20
N ALA A 2 47.00 52.07 19.04
CA ALA A 2 46.49 51.83 17.68
C ALA A 2 46.45 50.31 17.36
N ALA A 3 45.72 49.78 16.38
CA ALA A 3 45.47 50.33 15.05
C ALA A 3 44.20 49.77 14.39
N SER A 4 43.63 50.63 13.55
CA SER A 4 42.64 50.35 12.51
C SER A 4 43.33 49.78 11.27
N ALA A 5 42.69 48.87 10.55
CA ALA A 5 42.94 48.65 9.13
C ALA A 5 41.69 48.04 8.45
N TYR A 6 40.96 48.90 7.74
CA TYR A 6 40.20 48.54 6.55
C TYR A 6 41.14 47.99 5.46
N VAL A 7 40.64 47.16 4.54
CA VAL A 7 40.77 47.34 3.08
C VAL A 7 40.18 46.16 2.27
N HIS A 8 39.31 46.56 1.33
CA HIS A 8 38.93 46.04 0.01
C HIS A 8 38.54 44.58 -0.27
N LEU A 9 37.26 44.46 -0.66
CA LEU A 9 36.72 43.55 -1.68
C LEU A 9 37.25 43.91 -3.09
N GLN A 10 37.62 42.88 -3.87
CA GLN A 10 37.43 42.84 -5.33
C GLN A 10 37.11 41.39 -5.79
N PRO A 11 36.23 41.20 -6.79
CA PRO A 11 35.84 39.89 -7.31
C PRO A 11 36.68 39.50 -8.54
N HIS A 12 37.15 38.24 -8.61
CA HIS A 12 37.82 37.70 -9.79
C HIS A 12 37.00 36.58 -10.46
N LEU A 13 36.46 36.93 -11.63
CA LEU A 13 36.47 36.22 -12.93
C LEU A 13 36.30 34.68 -12.97
N SER A 14 35.14 34.29 -13.49
CA SER A 14 34.89 33.35 -14.61
C SER A 14 36.03 32.43 -15.07
N ILE A 15 35.80 31.11 -14.98
CA ILE A 15 36.46 30.10 -15.81
C ILE A 15 35.39 29.19 -16.44
N THR A 16 35.42 29.20 -17.77
CA THR A 16 34.67 28.39 -18.72
C THR A 16 35.20 26.95 -18.83
N SER A 17 34.30 26.05 -19.25
CA SER A 17 34.43 24.60 -19.51
C SER A 17 35.62 24.19 -20.43
N PRO A 18 35.94 22.88 -20.54
CA PRO A 18 35.45 22.20 -21.75
C PRO A 18 35.06 20.71 -21.60
N HIS A 19 33.95 20.34 -22.25
CA HIS A 19 33.63 18.99 -22.73
C HIS A 19 34.53 18.56 -23.90
N PRO A 20 34.76 17.24 -24.08
CA PRO A 20 35.12 16.67 -25.39
C PRO A 20 34.15 15.50 -25.78
N PRO A 21 34.17 14.95 -27.01
CA PRO A 21 33.06 15.10 -27.96
C PRO A 21 32.30 13.82 -28.29
N LEU A 22 31.11 14.01 -28.86
CA LEU A 22 30.30 13.01 -29.55
C LEU A 22 30.96 12.60 -30.89
N SER A 23 31.03 11.30 -31.15
CA SER A 23 31.30 10.73 -32.47
C SER A 23 30.12 9.88 -32.93
N ARG A 24 29.71 10.08 -34.20
CA ARG A 24 28.71 9.29 -34.95
C ARG A 24 29.43 8.22 -35.77
N SER A 25 28.91 6.99 -35.78
CA SER A 25 28.83 6.08 -36.95
C SER A 25 27.93 4.89 -36.56
N SER A 26 26.70 4.82 -37.09
CA SER A 26 26.22 3.93 -38.16
C SER A 26 26.30 2.42 -37.85
N THR A 27 25.15 1.78 -37.61
CA THR A 27 24.56 0.68 -38.41
C THR A 27 23.41 0.03 -37.64
N GLU A 28 22.19 0.13 -38.17
CA GLU A 28 21.05 -0.73 -37.79
C GLU A 28 21.21 -2.12 -38.42
N PRO A 29 20.60 -3.15 -37.81
CA PRO A 29 19.84 -4.10 -38.61
C PRO A 29 18.39 -4.22 -38.13
N THR A 30 17.50 -4.03 -39.09
CA THR A 30 16.06 -4.25 -39.08
C THR A 30 15.68 -5.66 -38.62
N ARG A 31 14.73 -5.77 -37.68
CA ARG A 31 13.81 -6.91 -37.61
C ARG A 31 12.48 -6.52 -36.98
N THR A 32 11.48 -6.44 -37.86
CA THR A 32 10.02 -6.55 -37.70
C THR A 32 9.49 -6.71 -36.27
N ARG A 33 8.77 -5.67 -35.81
CA ARG A 33 7.98 -5.68 -34.57
C ARG A 33 6.49 -5.64 -34.94
N THR A 34 5.80 -6.74 -34.69
CA THR A 34 4.34 -6.87 -34.78
C THR A 34 3.70 -5.89 -33.79
N ARG A 35 2.86 -4.99 -34.28
CA ARG A 35 2.10 -4.02 -33.47
C ARG A 35 1.03 -4.76 -32.68
N ILE A 36 1.21 -4.87 -31.36
CA ILE A 36 0.10 -5.13 -30.42
C ILE A 36 -0.30 -3.78 -29.83
N SER A 37 -1.55 -3.40 -30.04
CA SER A 37 -2.13 -2.14 -29.58
C SER A 37 -2.52 -2.26 -28.11
N THR A 38 -1.72 -1.72 -27.19
CA THR A 38 -2.13 -1.50 -25.80
C THR A 38 -2.70 -0.09 -25.66
N LYS A 39 -3.97 0.03 -25.23
CA LYS A 39 -4.57 1.32 -24.86
C LYS A 39 -4.15 1.65 -23.43
N ALA A 40 -3.09 2.44 -23.28
CA ALA A 40 -2.78 3.08 -22.01
C ALA A 40 -3.70 4.29 -21.82
N TYR A 41 -4.44 4.35 -20.71
CA TYR A 41 -5.27 5.50 -20.37
C TYR A 41 -4.40 6.58 -19.71
N LYS A 42 -4.31 7.76 -20.35
CA LYS A 42 -3.69 8.95 -19.76
C LYS A 42 -4.58 9.49 -18.64
N LEU A 43 -3.99 9.67 -17.46
CA LEU A 43 -4.58 10.37 -16.33
C LEU A 43 -4.92 11.82 -16.70
N ARG A 44 -6.16 12.24 -16.45
CA ARG A 44 -6.57 13.64 -16.47
C ARG A 44 -6.95 14.00 -15.03
N ALA A 45 -6.20 14.92 -14.42
CA ALA A 45 -6.54 15.47 -13.12
C ALA A 45 -7.83 16.28 -13.23
N SER A 46 -8.84 15.92 -12.44
CA SER A 46 -10.07 16.72 -12.29
C SER A 46 -10.32 16.98 -10.81
N ASN A 47 -10.34 18.27 -10.47
CA ASN A 47 -10.67 18.83 -9.17
C ASN A 47 -12.04 18.33 -8.67
N ILE A 48 -12.08 17.98 -7.38
CA ILE A 48 -13.30 17.67 -6.64
C ILE A 48 -14.01 19.00 -6.29
N PRO A 49 -15.29 19.21 -6.62
CA PRO A 49 -16.02 20.37 -6.13
C PRO A 49 -16.50 20.15 -4.69
N SER A 50 -16.33 21.20 -3.90
CA SER A 50 -16.77 21.37 -2.52
C SER A 50 -18.29 21.29 -2.37
N SER A 51 -18.73 20.68 -1.27
CA SER A 51 -20.13 20.54 -0.89
C SER A 51 -20.71 21.88 -0.43
N SER A 52 -21.77 22.33 -1.13
CA SER A 52 -22.60 23.45 -0.75
C SER A 52 -23.62 23.07 0.33
N SER A 53 -23.71 23.93 1.34
CA SER A 53 -24.68 23.97 2.42
C SER A 53 -26.12 24.17 1.93
N CYS A 54 -27.06 23.40 2.48
CA CYS A 54 -28.50 23.62 2.31
C CYS A 54 -29.19 23.80 3.66
N SER A 55 -29.70 25.01 3.86
CA SER A 55 -30.52 25.45 4.98
C SER A 55 -31.94 24.88 4.86
N SER A 56 -32.49 24.41 5.97
CA SER A 56 -33.88 23.96 6.08
C SER A 56 -34.81 25.13 6.45
N SER A 57 -35.85 25.35 5.64
CA SER A 57 -37.00 26.16 6.02
C SER A 57 -38.26 25.30 5.95
N LEU A 58 -38.92 25.19 7.10
CA LEU A 58 -40.24 24.58 7.26
C LEU A 58 -41.31 25.33 6.47
N SER A 59 -42.25 24.61 5.86
CA SER A 59 -43.66 25.00 5.87
C SER A 59 -44.56 23.77 5.71
N ARG A 60 -45.82 23.95 6.08
CA ARG A 60 -46.71 23.02 6.78
C ARG A 60 -48.05 23.00 6.06
N SER A 61 -48.58 21.82 5.74
CA SER A 61 -50.03 21.51 5.61
C SER A 61 -50.17 20.05 5.15
N LYS A 62 -50.81 19.14 5.92
CA LYS A 62 -52.27 18.85 5.96
C LYS A 62 -52.82 18.60 4.54
N ASP A 63 -53.46 17.49 4.20
CA ASP A 63 -54.43 16.67 4.92
C ASP A 63 -54.71 15.33 4.18
N ARG A 64 -55.15 14.34 4.97
CA ARG A 64 -56.20 13.33 4.74
C ARG A 64 -56.20 12.35 3.53
N THR A 65 -55.97 11.08 3.88
CA THR A 65 -56.83 9.86 3.72
C THR A 65 -57.74 9.69 2.51
N VAL A 66 -57.68 8.52 1.84
CA VAL A 66 -58.67 7.40 1.87
C VAL A 66 -58.42 6.45 0.67
N GLY A 67 -58.54 5.14 0.88
CA GLY A 67 -59.15 4.23 -0.11
C GLY A 67 -58.22 3.27 -0.84
N GLY A 68 -58.37 1.97 -0.56
CA GLY A 68 -57.65 0.86 -1.21
C GLY A 68 -58.22 0.42 -2.58
N PRO A 69 -58.07 -0.86 -2.97
CA PRO A 69 -57.30 -1.24 -4.16
C PRO A 69 -58.13 -1.94 -5.26
N LEU A 70 -57.78 -1.81 -6.55
CA LEU A 70 -58.24 -2.72 -7.61
C LEU A 70 -57.24 -2.85 -8.77
N LEU A 71 -57.03 -4.11 -9.20
CA LEU A 71 -56.19 -4.61 -10.30
C LEU A 71 -56.87 -4.40 -11.70
N PRO A 72 -56.45 -5.08 -12.80
CA PRO A 72 -55.58 -4.53 -13.85
C PRO A 72 -56.25 -4.53 -15.24
N LYS A 73 -55.79 -3.71 -16.21
CA LYS A 73 -56.10 -3.96 -17.64
C LYS A 73 -54.92 -3.72 -18.58
N LYS A 74 -54.54 -4.86 -19.15
CA LYS A 74 -53.86 -5.23 -20.38
C LYS A 74 -54.02 -4.28 -21.59
N GLY A 75 -52.91 -4.13 -22.32
CA GLY A 75 -52.88 -4.00 -23.78
C GLY A 75 -52.73 -2.58 -24.31
N ASP A 76 -51.54 -2.25 -24.84
CA ASP A 76 -51.39 -2.14 -26.30
C ASP A 76 -49.91 -2.08 -26.72
N ASN A 77 -49.57 -2.93 -27.68
CA ASN A 77 -48.30 -2.97 -28.39
C ASN A 77 -48.26 -1.83 -29.40
N ILE A 78 -47.29 -0.93 -29.27
CA ILE A 78 -46.77 -0.16 -30.41
C ILE A 78 -45.28 -0.47 -30.54
N SER A 79 -44.96 -1.13 -31.65
CA SER A 79 -43.62 -1.41 -32.14
C SER A 79 -42.95 -0.17 -32.75
N ARG A 80 -41.61 -0.21 -32.79
CA ARG A 80 -40.63 0.71 -33.43
C ARG A 80 -40.13 1.79 -32.45
N THR A 81 -38.83 1.99 -32.23
CA THR A 81 -37.64 1.85 -33.09
C THR A 81 -36.42 1.60 -32.19
N GLY A 82 -35.42 0.90 -32.71
CA GLY A 82 -34.17 0.66 -31.98
C GLY A 82 -33.47 1.94 -31.53
N SER A 83 -33.17 2.01 -30.25
CA SER A 83 -32.02 2.74 -29.71
C SER A 83 -31.00 1.67 -29.28
N SER A 84 -30.17 1.29 -30.22
CA SER A 84 -28.95 0.52 -30.00
C SER A 84 -27.93 1.39 -29.26
N GLU A 85 -28.18 1.68 -27.99
CA GLU A 85 -27.30 2.41 -27.07
C GLU A 85 -27.91 2.27 -25.68
N GLU A 86 -27.61 1.16 -25.00
CA GLU A 86 -27.66 0.95 -23.52
C GLU A 86 -27.71 -0.55 -23.19
N ASN A 87 -26.77 -1.32 -23.75
CA ASN A 87 -26.32 -2.57 -23.14
C ASN A 87 -24.84 -2.39 -22.81
N ILE A 88 -24.54 -1.43 -21.94
CA ILE A 88 -23.31 -1.53 -21.15
C ILE A 88 -23.54 -2.74 -20.25
N CYS A 89 -23.03 -3.90 -20.67
CA CYS A 89 -22.85 -5.05 -19.80
C CYS A 89 -22.28 -4.52 -18.49
N LYS A 90 -23.07 -4.50 -17.41
CA LYS A 90 -22.57 -4.16 -16.07
C LYS A 90 -21.47 -5.15 -15.77
N ALA A 91 -20.23 -4.75 -16.01
CA ALA A 91 -19.07 -5.59 -15.77
C ALA A 91 -19.16 -6.06 -14.32
N LYS A 92 -19.18 -7.38 -14.13
CA LYS A 92 -19.31 -7.99 -12.80
C LYS A 92 -18.19 -7.42 -11.93
N LYS A 93 -18.53 -6.78 -10.81
CA LYS A 93 -17.54 -6.31 -9.84
C LYS A 93 -16.73 -7.49 -9.33
N ARG A 94 -15.51 -7.65 -9.86
CA ARG A 94 -14.56 -8.68 -9.42
C ARG A 94 -13.87 -8.28 -8.12
N ARG A 95 -13.43 -9.30 -7.39
CA ARG A 95 -12.55 -9.19 -6.23
C ARG A 95 -11.12 -9.43 -6.72
N VAL A 96 -10.19 -8.57 -6.37
CA VAL A 96 -8.78 -8.66 -6.77
C VAL A 96 -7.94 -8.76 -5.50
N PHE A 97 -7.04 -9.74 -5.45
CA PHE A 97 -6.14 -9.92 -4.32
C PHE A 97 -4.79 -9.23 -4.56
N PHE A 98 -4.32 -8.49 -3.57
CA PHE A 98 -2.92 -8.12 -3.45
C PHE A 98 -2.28 -8.99 -2.38
N LEU A 99 -1.26 -9.77 -2.73
CA LEU A 99 -0.53 -10.61 -1.78
C LEU A 99 0.78 -9.94 -1.40
N ASP A 100 0.90 -9.54 -0.15
CA ASP A 100 2.16 -9.06 0.41
C ASP A 100 3.02 -10.27 0.81
N VAL A 101 4.09 -10.49 0.04
CA VAL A 101 4.85 -11.74 0.08
C VAL A 101 5.83 -11.77 1.25
N ASN A 102 6.40 -10.62 1.60
CA ASN A 102 7.56 -10.55 2.48
C ASN A 102 7.26 -11.08 3.90
N PRO A 103 6.16 -10.68 4.57
CA PRO A 103 5.86 -11.20 5.90
C PRO A 103 5.60 -12.71 5.95
N LEU A 104 5.10 -13.30 4.86
CA LEU A 104 4.84 -14.75 4.79
C LEU A 104 6.14 -15.57 4.76
N CYS A 105 7.26 -14.95 4.40
CA CYS A 105 8.56 -15.59 4.37
C CYS A 105 9.22 -15.67 5.76
N TYR A 106 8.51 -15.36 6.85
CA TYR A 106 9.06 -15.39 8.20
C TYR A 106 8.21 -16.25 9.14
N ASN A 107 8.88 -16.89 10.10
CA ASN A 107 8.27 -17.45 11.31
C ASN A 107 8.72 -16.60 12.50
N GLY A 108 7.83 -15.74 12.99
CA GLY A 108 8.21 -14.66 13.91
C GLY A 108 9.26 -13.74 13.26
N SER A 109 10.42 -13.58 13.88
CA SER A 109 11.53 -12.78 13.34
C SER A 109 12.51 -13.57 12.46
N THR A 110 12.26 -14.87 12.24
CA THR A 110 13.21 -15.77 11.58
C THR A 110 12.75 -16.08 10.16
N PRO A 111 13.59 -15.83 9.13
CA PRO A 111 13.36 -16.29 7.77
C PRO A 111 12.97 -17.77 7.69
N SER A 112 11.90 -18.09 6.97
CA SER A 112 11.42 -19.47 6.76
C SER A 112 10.61 -19.61 5.46
N LEU A 113 11.15 -20.35 4.49
CA LEU A 113 10.41 -20.73 3.28
C LEU A 113 9.32 -21.78 3.57
N HIS A 114 9.45 -22.54 4.65
CA HIS A 114 8.38 -23.42 5.13
C HIS A 114 7.17 -22.61 5.62
N SER A 115 7.41 -21.47 6.29
CA SER A 115 6.34 -20.53 6.66
C SER A 115 5.63 -20.01 5.42
N PHE A 116 6.38 -19.60 4.40
CA PHE A 116 5.81 -19.17 3.12
C PHE A 116 4.97 -20.27 2.47
N ALA A 117 5.53 -21.48 2.31
CA ALA A 117 4.85 -22.61 1.68
C ALA A 117 3.54 -22.98 2.41
N HIS A 118 3.56 -22.93 3.74
CA HIS A 118 2.40 -23.19 4.57
C HIS A 118 1.30 -22.15 4.34
N TRP A 119 1.62 -20.86 4.53
CA TRP A 119 0.63 -19.79 4.43
C TRP A 119 0.08 -19.59 3.02
N ILE A 120 0.91 -19.76 1.99
CA ILE A 120 0.45 -19.66 0.61
C ILE A 120 -0.44 -20.84 0.22
N GLY A 121 -0.17 -22.05 0.72
CA GLY A 121 -1.02 -23.22 0.51
C GLY A 121 -2.40 -23.05 1.14
N LEU A 122 -2.47 -22.52 2.37
CA LEU A 122 -3.73 -22.16 3.01
C LEU A 122 -4.46 -21.04 2.26
N PHE A 123 -3.72 -20.04 1.77
CA PHE A 123 -4.32 -18.94 1.00
C PHE A 123 -4.97 -19.44 -0.29
N PHE A 124 -4.27 -20.26 -1.07
CA PHE A 124 -4.81 -20.82 -2.32
C PHE A 124 -6.02 -21.74 -2.08
N SER A 125 -5.96 -22.58 -1.04
CA SER A 125 -7.03 -23.54 -0.75
C SER A 125 -8.27 -22.93 -0.08
N GLN A 126 -8.11 -21.89 0.75
CA GLN A 126 -9.18 -21.37 1.60
C GLN A 126 -9.75 -20.02 1.13
N VAL A 127 -8.99 -19.23 0.35
CA VAL A 127 -9.28 -17.79 0.17
C VAL A 127 -9.44 -17.38 -1.28
N SER A 128 -8.44 -17.64 -2.12
CA SER A 128 -8.32 -16.95 -3.40
C SER A 128 -9.19 -17.53 -4.51
N GLY A 129 -9.45 -18.84 -4.51
CA GLY A 129 -10.17 -19.49 -5.61
C GLY A 129 -9.55 -19.18 -6.97
N SER A 130 -10.36 -18.76 -7.95
CA SER A 130 -9.92 -18.28 -9.27
C SER A 130 -9.82 -16.75 -9.38
N ASP A 131 -9.96 -16.00 -8.28
CA ASP A 131 -9.83 -14.55 -8.33
C ASP A 131 -8.40 -14.15 -8.75
N PRO A 132 -8.24 -12.99 -9.43
CA PRO A 132 -6.93 -12.47 -9.78
C PRO A 132 -6.07 -12.19 -8.54
N ILE A 133 -4.78 -12.54 -8.61
CA ILE A 133 -3.80 -12.33 -7.53
C ILE A 133 -2.59 -11.59 -8.09
N ILE A 134 -2.26 -10.46 -7.45
CA ILE A 134 -1.05 -9.68 -7.69
C ILE A 134 -0.19 -9.78 -6.44
N ALA A 135 0.84 -10.61 -6.50
CA ALA A 135 1.84 -10.71 -5.45
C ALA A 135 2.88 -9.59 -5.59
N VAL A 136 3.18 -8.93 -4.48
CA VAL A 136 4.13 -7.81 -4.42
C VAL A 136 5.24 -8.16 -3.44
N ILE A 137 6.48 -7.95 -3.86
CA ILE A 137 7.69 -8.20 -3.09
C ILE A 137 8.41 -6.87 -2.87
N ASP A 138 9.02 -6.68 -1.71
CA ASP A 138 9.83 -5.49 -1.44
C ASP A 138 10.94 -5.30 -2.49
N GLY A 139 11.06 -4.06 -2.96
CA GLY A 139 12.22 -3.58 -3.69
C GLY A 139 13.49 -3.63 -2.87
N GLU A 140 14.62 -3.90 -3.54
CA GLU A 140 15.92 -3.60 -2.95
C GLU A 140 16.01 -2.10 -2.66
N GLY A 141 16.46 -1.74 -1.46
CA GLY A 141 16.47 -0.34 -1.02
C GLY A 141 15.09 0.23 -0.66
N GLY A 142 14.03 -0.59 -0.55
CA GLY A 142 12.65 -0.10 -0.33
C GLY A 142 12.46 0.87 0.83
N ASN A 143 13.19 0.68 1.92
CA ASN A 143 13.10 1.52 3.11
C ASN A 143 14.08 2.71 3.12
N GLU A 144 14.85 2.95 2.05
CA GLU A 144 15.89 3.98 2.04
C GLU A 144 15.31 5.39 2.15
N TYR A 145 14.23 5.69 1.44
CA TYR A 145 13.52 6.97 1.55
C TYR A 145 13.09 7.24 3.00
N ARG A 146 12.39 6.29 3.64
CA ARG A 146 11.96 6.42 5.03
C ARG A 146 13.14 6.51 6.00
N ARG A 147 14.25 5.83 5.73
CA ARG A 147 15.48 5.91 6.55
C ARG A 147 16.26 7.21 6.38
N GLN A 148 16.14 7.89 5.23
CA GLN A 148 16.68 9.24 5.07
C GLN A 148 15.91 10.25 5.93
N LEU A 149 14.59 10.09 6.02
CA LEU A 149 13.74 10.90 6.90
C LEU A 149 13.96 10.56 8.38
N LEU A 150 14.02 9.26 8.69
CA LEU A 150 14.13 8.74 10.05
C LEU A 150 15.04 7.50 10.09
N PRO A 151 16.33 7.65 10.46
CA PRO A 151 17.30 6.55 10.46
C PRO A 151 16.92 5.33 11.32
N SER A 152 16.08 5.51 12.35
CA SER A 152 15.62 4.40 13.20
C SER A 152 14.58 3.49 12.53
N TYR A 153 13.98 3.92 11.41
CA TYR A 153 12.91 3.19 10.72
C TYR A 153 13.36 1.79 10.29
N LYS A 154 12.70 0.76 10.83
CA LYS A 154 12.95 -0.68 10.63
C LYS A 154 14.43 -1.09 10.82
N ALA A 155 15.22 -0.30 11.56
CA ALA A 155 16.67 -0.50 11.66
C ALA A 155 17.07 -1.82 12.35
N HIS A 156 16.21 -2.34 13.23
CA HIS A 156 16.43 -3.59 13.96
C HIS A 156 16.02 -4.85 13.16
N ARG A 157 15.34 -4.72 12.01
CA ARG A 157 14.80 -5.87 11.26
C ARG A 157 15.92 -6.61 10.53
N ARG A 158 15.93 -7.95 10.64
CA ARG A 158 16.87 -8.82 9.91
C ARG A 158 16.36 -9.07 8.48
N LYS A 159 17.22 -8.83 7.48
CA LYS A 159 16.90 -9.12 6.06
C LYS A 159 16.83 -10.63 5.80
N PHE A 160 15.80 -11.05 5.05
CA PHE A 160 15.54 -12.43 4.63
C PHE A 160 16.72 -13.07 3.87
N THR A 161 17.50 -12.26 3.17
CA THR A 161 18.53 -12.72 2.23
C THR A 161 19.76 -13.40 2.86
N ARG A 162 20.00 -13.24 4.18
CA ARG A 162 21.29 -13.66 4.78
C ARG A 162 21.51 -15.17 4.92
N GLN A 163 20.53 -16.03 4.67
CA GLN A 163 20.65 -17.47 4.98
C GLN A 163 21.12 -18.40 3.84
N PHE A 164 21.16 -17.96 2.58
CA PHE A 164 21.46 -18.85 1.43
C PHE A 164 22.79 -18.56 0.70
N SER A 165 23.76 -17.96 1.38
CA SER A 165 25.13 -17.84 0.86
C SER A 165 25.84 -19.21 0.89
N ALA A 166 25.57 -20.06 -0.09
CA ALA A 166 26.46 -21.18 -0.41
C ALA A 166 27.82 -20.63 -0.88
N PRO A 167 28.96 -21.13 -0.35
CA PRO A 167 30.27 -20.66 -0.74
C PRO A 167 30.70 -21.35 -2.03
N HIS A 168 30.23 -20.89 -3.20
CA HIS A 168 30.99 -21.06 -4.43
C HIS A 168 30.49 -20.15 -5.57
N ARG A 169 31.44 -19.31 -6.01
CA ARG A 169 31.61 -18.64 -7.31
C ARG A 169 30.52 -17.71 -7.90
N SER A 170 31.01 -16.50 -8.14
CA SER A 170 30.72 -15.54 -9.21
C SER A 170 29.75 -14.41 -8.90
N ILE A 171 30.24 -13.23 -9.29
CA ILE A 171 29.74 -11.88 -9.13
C ILE A 171 28.30 -11.77 -9.68
N ARG A 172 27.33 -11.60 -8.77
CA ARG A 172 26.02 -10.94 -8.96
C ARG A 172 25.37 -10.80 -7.57
N SER A 173 24.70 -9.67 -7.35
CA SER A 173 24.36 -9.03 -6.08
C SER A 173 23.86 -9.95 -4.93
N PRO A 174 24.21 -9.64 -3.66
CA PRO A 174 23.88 -10.44 -2.47
C PRO A 174 22.41 -10.31 -2.01
N GLY A 175 21.47 -10.15 -2.97
CA GLY A 175 20.05 -9.83 -2.78
C GLY A 175 19.05 -10.94 -3.16
N GLY A 176 19.43 -11.89 -4.02
CA GLY A 176 18.47 -12.47 -4.97
C GLY A 176 17.88 -13.88 -4.71
N ARG A 177 18.60 -14.82 -4.07
CA ARG A 177 18.28 -16.25 -4.27
C ARG A 177 16.95 -16.73 -3.68
N SER A 178 16.57 -16.26 -2.49
CA SER A 178 15.35 -16.76 -1.81
C SER A 178 14.07 -16.13 -2.35
N HIS A 179 14.07 -14.81 -2.64
CA HIS A 179 12.93 -14.15 -3.29
C HIS A 179 12.77 -14.60 -4.75
N GLU A 180 13.84 -14.98 -5.44
CA GLU A 180 13.77 -15.55 -6.79
C GLU A 180 13.06 -16.90 -6.81
N GLY A 181 13.35 -17.79 -5.85
CA GLY A 181 12.63 -19.05 -5.67
C GLY A 181 11.14 -18.85 -5.38
N VAL A 182 10.80 -17.93 -4.48
CA VAL A 182 9.41 -17.55 -4.17
C VAL A 182 8.70 -16.95 -5.38
N SER A 183 9.36 -16.07 -6.12
CA SER A 183 8.81 -15.47 -7.35
C SER A 183 8.57 -16.53 -8.42
N HIS A 184 9.51 -17.46 -8.58
CA HIS A 184 9.38 -18.56 -9.53
C HIS A 184 8.19 -19.46 -9.18
N PHE A 185 8.08 -19.82 -7.90
CA PHE A 185 6.95 -20.58 -7.36
C PHE A 185 5.60 -19.88 -7.67
N LEU A 186 5.47 -18.61 -7.31
CA LEU A 186 4.23 -17.86 -7.51
C LEU A 186 3.84 -17.76 -9.00
N ARG A 187 4.81 -17.48 -9.88
CA ARG A 187 4.56 -17.46 -11.33
C ARG A 187 4.12 -18.82 -11.87
N LYS A 188 4.68 -19.91 -11.34
CA LYS A 188 4.25 -21.27 -11.69
C LYS A 188 2.83 -21.58 -11.21
N CYS A 189 2.31 -20.89 -10.20
CA CYS A 189 0.91 -20.92 -9.77
C CYS A 189 0.03 -19.89 -10.49
N ASN A 190 0.47 -19.36 -11.64
CA ASN A 190 -0.22 -18.33 -12.43
C ASN A 190 -0.49 -17.02 -11.66
N VAL A 191 0.31 -16.70 -10.64
CA VAL A 191 0.22 -15.44 -9.90
C VAL A 191 1.09 -14.37 -10.57
N THR A 192 0.53 -13.16 -10.74
CA THR A 192 1.31 -11.99 -11.19
C THR A 192 2.25 -11.58 -10.07
N VAL A 193 3.56 -11.46 -10.35
CA VAL A 193 4.56 -11.07 -9.35
C VAL A 193 5.21 -9.74 -9.74
N LEU A 194 5.11 -8.77 -8.85
CA LEU A 194 5.70 -7.44 -8.98
C LEU A 194 6.78 -7.19 -7.93
N LYS A 195 7.83 -6.51 -8.36
CA LYS A 195 8.89 -5.98 -7.50
C LYS A 195 9.31 -4.64 -8.10
N MET A 196 9.38 -3.60 -7.28
CA MET A 196 9.75 -2.25 -7.70
C MET A 196 10.94 -1.79 -6.87
N GLU A 197 12.12 -1.70 -7.48
CA GLU A 197 13.33 -1.31 -6.76
C GLU A 197 13.20 0.08 -6.14
N GLY A 198 13.78 0.26 -4.96
CA GLY A 198 13.70 1.49 -4.17
C GLY A 198 12.38 1.69 -3.42
N HIS A 199 11.40 0.78 -3.55
CA HIS A 199 10.07 0.93 -2.91
C HIS A 199 9.66 -0.31 -2.09
N GLU A 200 9.00 -0.08 -0.95
CA GLU A 200 8.39 -1.16 -0.15
C GLU A 200 7.14 -1.70 -0.87
N ALA A 201 6.83 -2.98 -0.65
CA ALA A 201 5.65 -3.63 -1.24
C ALA A 201 4.35 -2.88 -0.87
N ASP A 202 4.29 -2.35 0.35
CA ASP A 202 3.12 -1.67 0.89
C ASP A 202 2.72 -0.43 0.07
N ASP A 203 3.71 0.36 -0.39
CA ASP A 203 3.47 1.55 -1.21
C ASP A 203 3.02 1.17 -2.64
N VAL A 204 3.58 0.10 -3.19
CA VAL A 204 3.19 -0.43 -4.51
C VAL A 204 1.76 -0.94 -4.46
N VAL A 205 1.41 -1.71 -3.43
CA VAL A 205 0.04 -2.17 -3.19
C VAL A 205 -0.90 -0.99 -3.00
N ALA A 206 -0.56 -0.02 -2.16
CA ALA A 206 -1.40 1.15 -1.90
C ALA A 206 -1.69 1.97 -3.17
N THR A 207 -0.70 2.12 -4.05
CA THR A 207 -0.85 2.76 -5.36
C THR A 207 -1.78 1.96 -6.28
N LEU A 208 -1.57 0.65 -6.39
CA LEU A 208 -2.36 -0.22 -7.28
C LEU A 208 -3.80 -0.43 -6.77
N VAL A 209 -4.03 -0.44 -5.46
CA VAL A 209 -5.37 -0.49 -4.85
C VAL A 209 -6.22 0.65 -5.39
N GLY A 210 -5.69 1.88 -5.45
CA GLY A 210 -6.39 3.03 -5.99
C GLY A 210 -6.83 2.82 -7.45
N GLN A 211 -5.94 2.27 -8.27
CA GLN A 211 -6.20 2.01 -9.69
C GLN A 211 -7.26 0.90 -9.87
N VAL A 212 -7.19 -0.18 -9.09
CA VAL A 212 -8.20 -1.26 -9.11
C VAL A 212 -9.59 -0.75 -8.70
N LEU A 213 -9.67 0.11 -7.68
CA LEU A 213 -10.92 0.73 -7.25
C LEU A 213 -11.51 1.66 -8.31
N GLN A 214 -10.67 2.42 -9.02
CA GLN A 214 -11.11 3.29 -10.13
C GLN A 214 -11.74 2.50 -11.27
N MET A 215 -11.32 1.26 -11.50
CA MET A 215 -11.95 0.33 -12.45
C MET A 215 -13.25 -0.31 -11.93
N GLY A 216 -13.69 0.02 -10.71
CA GLY A 216 -14.94 -0.46 -10.13
C GLY A 216 -14.86 -1.83 -9.46
N HIS A 217 -13.65 -2.40 -9.32
CA HIS A 217 -13.42 -3.66 -8.63
C HIS A 217 -13.34 -3.49 -7.11
N ARG A 218 -13.39 -4.63 -6.40
CA ARG A 218 -13.15 -4.69 -4.95
C ARG A 218 -11.77 -5.27 -4.70
N VAL A 219 -11.13 -4.84 -3.62
CA VAL A 219 -9.77 -5.24 -3.27
C VAL A 219 -9.76 -6.04 -1.98
N VAL A 220 -8.95 -7.10 -1.95
CA VAL A 220 -8.55 -7.78 -0.72
C VAL A 220 -7.04 -7.82 -0.63
N ILE A 221 -6.49 -7.30 0.47
CA ILE A 221 -5.05 -7.32 0.73
C ILE A 221 -4.76 -8.50 1.65
N ALA A 222 -3.96 -9.46 1.18
CA ALA A 222 -3.50 -10.60 1.94
C ALA A 222 -2.15 -10.26 2.59
N SER A 223 -2.19 -9.82 3.85
CA SER A 223 -1.01 -9.45 4.63
C SER A 223 -1.32 -9.48 6.14
N PRO A 224 -0.36 -9.85 7.00
CA PRO A 224 -0.44 -9.60 8.44
C PRO A 224 -0.07 -8.15 8.81
N ASP A 225 0.43 -7.34 7.87
CA ASP A 225 0.89 -5.99 8.18
C ASP A 225 -0.28 -5.07 8.56
N LYS A 226 -0.12 -4.39 9.69
CA LYS A 226 -1.12 -3.45 10.21
C LYS A 226 -1.21 -2.18 9.37
N ASP A 227 -0.19 -1.83 8.60
CA ASP A 227 -0.17 -0.59 7.83
C ASP A 227 -1.22 -0.55 6.74
N PHE A 228 -1.58 -1.70 6.18
CA PHE A 228 -2.68 -1.81 5.22
C PHE A 228 -4.04 -1.42 5.79
N LYS A 229 -4.19 -1.32 7.13
CA LYS A 229 -5.42 -0.79 7.75
C LYS A 229 -5.74 0.62 7.27
N GLN A 230 -4.73 1.40 6.88
CA GLN A 230 -4.89 2.73 6.27
C GLN A 230 -5.72 2.72 4.98
N LEU A 231 -5.88 1.57 4.33
CA LEU A 231 -6.60 1.42 3.06
C LEU A 231 -8.01 0.86 3.22
N ILE A 232 -8.40 0.42 4.43
CA ILE A 232 -9.70 -0.24 4.65
C ILE A 232 -10.86 0.72 4.34
N THR A 233 -11.77 0.23 3.51
CA THR A 233 -13.04 0.90 3.17
C THR A 233 -14.13 -0.16 2.98
N GLU A 234 -15.31 0.20 2.50
CA GLU A 234 -16.34 -0.78 2.11
C GLU A 234 -15.89 -1.67 0.93
N ASN A 235 -14.99 -1.16 0.08
CA ASN A 235 -14.49 -1.82 -1.12
C ASN A 235 -13.09 -2.42 -0.96
N VAL A 236 -12.43 -2.20 0.19
CA VAL A 236 -11.11 -2.74 0.51
C VAL A 236 -11.16 -3.49 1.83
N GLN A 237 -10.84 -4.77 1.80
CA GLN A 237 -10.72 -5.63 2.97
C GLN A 237 -9.27 -6.13 3.11
N ILE A 238 -8.91 -6.56 4.31
CA ILE A 238 -7.66 -7.27 4.55
C ILE A 238 -8.02 -8.72 4.86
N VAL A 239 -7.19 -9.66 4.45
CA VAL A 239 -7.22 -11.03 4.95
C VAL A 239 -5.86 -11.31 5.59
N MET A 240 -5.86 -11.79 6.83
CA MET A 240 -4.65 -11.94 7.64
C MET A 240 -4.45 -13.42 8.01
N PRO A 241 -3.21 -13.94 8.03
CA PRO A 241 -2.94 -15.26 8.59
C PRO A 241 -3.16 -15.23 10.10
N MET A 242 -3.81 -16.27 10.63
CA MET A 242 -4.07 -16.46 12.06
C MET A 242 -3.36 -17.74 12.53
N PRO A 243 -2.10 -17.65 13.00
CA PRO A 243 -1.30 -18.80 13.42
C PRO A 243 -1.99 -19.72 14.42
N GLU A 244 -2.67 -19.14 15.41
CA GLU A 244 -3.42 -19.85 16.45
C GLU A 244 -4.61 -20.68 15.93
N PHE A 245 -5.11 -20.39 14.72
CA PHE A 245 -6.26 -21.08 14.12
C PHE A 245 -5.92 -21.77 12.80
N ASP A 246 -4.66 -21.75 12.39
CA ASP A 246 -4.15 -22.32 11.15
C ASP A 246 -4.98 -21.98 9.90
N ARG A 247 -5.38 -20.70 9.78
CA ARG A 247 -6.24 -20.22 8.70
C ARG A 247 -6.04 -18.76 8.40
N TRP A 248 -6.63 -18.31 7.30
CA TRP A 248 -6.78 -16.90 6.99
C TRP A 248 -8.11 -16.34 7.54
N SER A 249 -8.11 -15.08 7.99
CA SER A 249 -9.30 -14.41 8.52
C SER A 249 -9.49 -13.04 7.89
N PHE A 250 -10.73 -12.74 7.48
CA PHE A 250 -11.08 -11.44 6.88
C PHE A 250 -11.24 -10.36 7.95
N TYR A 251 -10.54 -9.26 7.73
CA TYR A 251 -10.60 -8.04 8.50
C TYR A 251 -11.22 -6.91 7.65
N THR A 252 -12.30 -6.33 8.16
CA THR A 252 -13.17 -5.42 7.41
C THR A 252 -13.28 -4.08 8.13
N LEU A 253 -13.85 -3.07 7.48
CA LEU A 253 -14.16 -1.79 8.12
C LEU A 253 -15.00 -1.95 9.39
N LYS A 254 -15.95 -2.90 9.41
CA LYS A 254 -16.74 -3.19 10.61
C LYS A 254 -15.88 -3.73 11.76
N HIS A 255 -14.96 -4.65 11.47
CA HIS A 255 -14.01 -5.16 12.47
C HIS A 255 -13.12 -4.04 13.01
N TYR A 256 -12.64 -3.18 12.11
CA TYR A 256 -11.82 -2.02 12.46
C TYR A 256 -12.54 -1.05 13.39
N ILE A 257 -13.75 -0.61 13.03
CA ILE A 257 -14.53 0.34 13.85
C ILE A 257 -14.85 -0.27 15.21
N ALA A 258 -15.21 -1.55 15.27
CA ALA A 258 -15.48 -2.25 16.53
C ALA A 258 -14.24 -2.28 17.46
N GLN A 259 -13.05 -2.46 16.90
CA GLN A 259 -11.81 -2.56 17.66
C GLN A 259 -11.27 -1.19 18.10
N TYR A 260 -11.30 -0.18 17.23
CA TYR A 260 -10.60 1.09 17.45
C TYR A 260 -11.52 2.25 17.80
N SER A 261 -12.83 2.14 17.54
CA SER A 261 -13.81 3.22 17.77
C SER A 261 -13.43 4.56 17.12
N CYS A 262 -12.70 4.51 16.00
CA CYS A 262 -12.35 5.62 15.13
C CYS A 262 -12.25 5.12 13.68
N ASP A 263 -12.12 6.03 12.72
CA ASP A 263 -11.87 5.70 11.32
C ASP A 263 -10.38 5.34 11.08
N PRO A 264 -10.06 4.68 9.95
CA PRO A 264 -8.67 4.37 9.57
C PRO A 264 -7.72 5.57 9.50
N GLY A 265 -8.19 6.74 9.04
CA GLY A 265 -7.37 7.95 8.94
C GLY A 265 -7.00 8.52 10.32
N SER A 266 -7.90 8.39 11.29
CA SER A 266 -7.65 8.76 12.69
C SER A 266 -6.55 7.92 13.35
N ASP A 267 -6.40 6.63 12.99
CA ASP A 267 -5.36 5.78 13.60
C ASP A 267 -3.96 6.11 13.10
N LEU A 268 -3.79 6.40 11.80
CA LEU A 268 -2.51 6.91 11.31
C LEU A 268 -2.12 8.18 12.08
N SER A 269 -3.06 9.12 12.22
CA SER A 269 -2.84 10.35 12.98
C SER A 269 -2.46 10.08 14.44
N LEU A 270 -3.12 9.10 15.07
CA LEU A 270 -2.79 8.68 16.43
C LEU A 270 -1.40 8.04 16.52
N ARG A 271 -1.02 7.17 15.58
CA ARG A 271 0.31 6.54 15.51
C ARG A 271 1.41 7.55 15.24
N CYS A 272 1.16 8.60 14.48
CA CYS A 272 2.14 9.68 14.30
C CYS A 272 2.49 10.38 15.61
N ILE A 273 1.47 10.56 16.48
CA ILE A 273 1.64 11.16 17.81
C ILE A 273 2.26 10.15 18.79
N MET A 274 1.74 8.92 18.82
CA MET A 274 2.10 7.89 19.79
C MET A 274 3.35 7.08 19.39
N GLY A 275 3.83 7.22 18.17
CA GLY A 275 4.90 6.42 17.61
C GLY A 275 4.45 5.02 17.20
N ASP A 276 5.40 4.29 16.62
CA ASP A 276 5.29 2.91 16.21
C ASP A 276 6.59 2.16 16.58
N GLU A 277 6.58 1.45 17.71
CA GLU A 277 7.76 0.74 18.21
C GLU A 277 8.22 -0.38 17.25
N VAL A 278 7.27 -1.05 16.59
CA VAL A 278 7.54 -2.16 15.65
C VAL A 278 8.29 -1.67 14.41
N ASP A 279 8.10 -0.41 14.03
CA ASP A 279 8.84 0.24 12.94
C ASP A 279 9.98 1.12 13.44
N GLY A 280 10.18 1.26 14.76
CA GLY A 280 11.21 2.14 15.32
C GLY A 280 10.90 3.63 15.13
N VAL A 281 9.61 4.00 15.05
CA VAL A 281 9.14 5.39 14.96
C VAL A 281 8.82 5.90 16.38
N PRO A 282 9.58 6.86 16.93
CA PRO A 282 9.30 7.36 18.26
C PRO A 282 8.06 8.27 18.26
N GLY A 283 7.29 8.25 19.36
CA GLY A 283 6.11 9.09 19.57
C GLY A 283 6.34 10.15 20.63
N ILE A 284 5.66 11.29 20.60
CA ILE A 284 6.00 12.47 21.43
C ILE A 284 5.88 12.26 22.94
N GLN A 285 5.28 11.16 23.42
CA GLN A 285 5.15 10.89 24.86
C GLN A 285 6.50 10.81 25.62
N HIS A 286 7.59 10.47 24.94
CA HIS A 286 8.94 10.44 25.54
C HIS A 286 9.50 11.83 25.84
N VAL A 287 9.02 12.87 25.14
CA VAL A 287 9.49 14.26 25.27
C VAL A 287 8.46 15.19 25.90
N VAL A 288 7.18 14.80 25.94
CA VAL A 288 6.09 15.57 26.54
C VAL A 288 5.35 14.72 27.58
N PRO A 289 5.79 14.76 28.85
CA PRO A 289 5.07 14.10 29.94
C PRO A 289 3.60 14.52 30.00
N GLY A 290 2.70 13.55 30.12
CA GLY A 290 1.25 13.78 30.16
C GLY A 290 0.56 13.86 28.78
N PHE A 291 1.30 13.99 27.68
CA PHE A 291 0.73 13.85 26.33
C PHE A 291 0.69 12.36 25.92
N GLY A 292 -0.30 11.65 26.46
CA GLY A 292 -0.53 10.24 26.16
C GLY A 292 -1.68 9.98 25.20
N ARG A 293 -1.97 8.69 24.97
CA ARG A 293 -3.02 8.20 24.06
C ARG A 293 -4.38 8.83 24.30
N LYS A 294 -4.78 9.05 25.55
CA LYS A 294 -6.07 9.68 25.89
C LYS A 294 -6.17 11.11 25.36
N THR A 295 -5.10 11.91 25.52
CA THR A 295 -5.02 13.29 25.03
C THR A 295 -5.02 13.31 23.51
N ALA A 296 -4.18 12.48 22.89
CA ALA A 296 -4.09 12.35 21.44
C ALA A 296 -5.43 11.96 20.82
N LEU A 297 -6.09 10.91 21.33
CA LEU A 297 -7.39 10.47 20.84
C LEU A 297 -8.48 11.54 20.97
N LYS A 298 -8.51 12.28 22.10
CA LYS A 298 -9.47 13.37 22.29
C LYS A 298 -9.29 14.48 21.25
N LEU A 299 -8.03 14.81 20.93
CA LEU A 299 -7.71 15.83 19.94
C LEU A 299 -8.04 15.33 18.53
N ILE A 300 -7.57 14.14 18.14
CA ILE A 300 -7.89 13.58 16.82
C ILE A 300 -9.39 13.43 16.61
N LYS A 301 -10.16 12.96 17.59
CA LYS A 301 -11.64 12.94 17.49
C LYS A 301 -12.28 14.31 17.25
N LYS A 302 -11.64 15.38 17.71
CA LYS A 302 -12.13 16.76 17.54
C LYS A 302 -11.71 17.38 16.21
N TYR A 303 -10.52 17.06 15.71
CA TYR A 303 -9.92 17.72 14.53
C TYR A 303 -9.90 16.84 13.27
N GLY A 304 -10.18 15.55 13.40
CA GLY A 304 -10.24 14.58 12.31
C GLY A 304 -8.88 14.00 11.93
N SER A 305 -7.91 14.85 11.58
CA SER A 305 -6.57 14.43 11.14
C SER A 305 -5.46 15.12 11.94
N LEU A 306 -4.25 14.58 11.85
CA LEU A 306 -3.06 15.22 12.37
C LEU A 306 -2.82 16.59 11.73
N ASP A 307 -2.94 16.71 10.41
CA ASP A 307 -2.74 17.98 9.70
C ASP A 307 -3.72 19.04 10.20
N ASN A 308 -5.01 18.72 10.27
CA ASN A 308 -6.03 19.64 10.79
C ASN A 308 -5.75 20.04 12.24
N LEU A 309 -5.21 19.12 13.06
CA LEU A 309 -4.85 19.41 14.44
C LEU A 309 -3.66 20.38 14.51
N LEU A 310 -2.63 20.17 13.70
CA LEU A 310 -1.44 21.02 13.66
C LEU A 310 -1.76 22.40 13.10
N ASP A 311 -2.56 22.47 12.04
CA ASP A 311 -3.02 23.74 11.46
C ASP A 311 -3.87 24.53 12.44
N ALA A 312 -4.78 23.85 13.15
CA ALA A 312 -5.56 24.49 14.21
C ALA A 312 -4.67 24.99 15.35
N ALA A 313 -3.65 24.21 15.77
CA ALA A 313 -2.71 24.61 16.81
C ALA A 313 -1.85 25.82 16.38
N ALA A 314 -1.58 25.98 15.08
CA ALA A 314 -0.81 27.11 14.57
C ALA A 314 -1.57 28.45 14.67
N VAL A 315 -2.91 28.42 14.62
CA VAL A 315 -3.73 29.65 14.59
C VAL A 315 -4.50 29.93 15.87
N ARG A 316 -4.71 28.92 16.74
CA ARG A 316 -5.44 29.08 18.01
C ARG A 316 -5.09 28.00 19.01
N THR A 317 -5.46 28.23 20.27
CA THR A 317 -5.28 27.25 21.34
C THR A 317 -6.11 25.98 21.11
N VAL A 318 -5.45 24.83 21.18
CA VAL A 318 -6.05 23.50 21.16
C VAL A 318 -5.71 22.73 22.43
N GLY A 319 -6.71 22.08 23.03
CA GLY A 319 -6.50 21.33 24.26
C GLY A 319 -6.12 22.22 25.45
N ARG A 320 -5.30 21.68 26.35
CA ARG A 320 -4.71 22.41 27.49
C ARG A 320 -3.39 23.04 27.07
N GLN A 321 -2.89 24.02 27.82
CA GLN A 321 -1.66 24.74 27.48
C GLN A 321 -0.48 23.81 27.16
N TYR A 322 -0.20 22.80 28.01
CA TYR A 322 0.88 21.85 27.74
C TYR A 322 0.73 21.09 26.40
N ALA A 323 -0.50 20.82 25.97
CA ALA A 323 -0.78 20.11 24.71
C ALA A 323 -0.63 21.07 23.52
N GLN A 324 -1.06 22.32 23.66
CA GLN A 324 -0.82 23.39 22.69
C GLN A 324 0.69 23.59 22.47
N ASP A 325 1.44 23.74 23.56
CA ASP A 325 2.89 23.94 23.53
C ASP A 325 3.59 22.76 22.85
N ALA A 326 3.17 21.53 23.16
CA ALA A 326 3.68 20.32 22.54
C ALA A 326 3.42 20.27 21.03
N LEU A 327 2.18 20.52 20.60
CA LEU A 327 1.81 20.47 19.18
C LEU A 327 2.52 21.55 18.37
N THR A 328 2.73 22.72 18.95
CA THR A 328 3.46 23.82 18.31
C THR A 328 4.95 23.50 18.22
N LYS A 329 5.56 23.07 19.33
CA LYS A 329 7.00 22.80 19.42
C LYS A 329 7.43 21.58 18.61
N TYR A 330 6.59 20.54 18.53
CA TYR A 330 6.91 19.27 17.88
C TYR A 330 6.13 19.06 16.56
N ALA A 331 5.62 20.14 15.94
CA ALA A 331 4.86 20.04 14.69
C ALA A 331 5.64 19.31 13.59
N ASP A 332 6.89 19.71 13.32
CA ASP A 332 7.71 19.10 12.25
C ASP A 332 8.09 17.66 12.56
N TYR A 333 8.28 17.33 13.84
CA TYR A 333 8.51 15.95 14.29
C TYR A 333 7.29 15.07 13.95
N LEU A 334 6.08 15.58 14.22
CA LEU A 334 4.84 14.88 13.93
C LEU A 334 4.57 14.75 12.42
N ARG A 335 4.88 15.80 11.63
CA ARG A 335 4.81 15.76 10.15
C ARG A 335 5.77 14.73 9.57
N ARG A 336 7.01 14.68 10.06
CA ARG A 336 7.97 13.64 9.64
C ARG A 336 7.46 12.23 9.99
N ASN A 337 6.89 12.04 11.18
CA ASN A 337 6.30 10.76 11.55
C ASN A 337 5.14 10.37 10.60
N TYR A 338 4.34 11.35 10.18
CA TYR A 338 3.29 11.14 9.18
C TYR A 338 3.86 10.72 7.84
N GLU A 339 4.88 11.42 7.34
CA GLU A 339 5.55 11.07 6.08
C GLU A 339 6.13 9.65 6.12
N VAL A 340 6.77 9.26 7.24
CA VAL A 340 7.35 7.92 7.42
C VAL A 340 6.28 6.83 7.50
N LEU A 341 5.20 7.04 8.25
CA LEU A 341 4.17 6.01 8.51
C LEU A 341 3.08 5.94 7.43
N SER A 342 2.90 7.00 6.65
CA SER A 342 1.90 7.01 5.58
C SER A 342 2.32 6.11 4.41
N LEU A 343 1.35 5.38 3.85
CA LEU A 343 1.54 4.66 2.59
C LEU A 343 1.51 5.62 1.41
N ARG A 344 2.53 5.57 0.55
CA ARG A 344 2.54 6.33 -0.71
C ARG A 344 1.57 5.71 -1.71
N ARG A 345 0.94 6.54 -2.53
CA ARG A 345 -0.16 6.13 -3.43
C ARG A 345 0.01 6.62 -4.87
N ASP A 346 1.19 7.14 -5.17
CA ASP A 346 1.53 7.91 -6.35
C ASP A 346 2.82 7.40 -7.00
N LEU A 347 3.13 6.11 -6.83
CA LEU A 347 4.28 5.50 -7.49
C LEU A 347 4.06 5.40 -9.01
N ASP A 348 5.16 5.45 -9.76
CA ASP A 348 5.17 5.24 -11.22
C ASP A 348 4.99 3.75 -11.57
N VAL A 349 3.86 3.19 -11.17
CA VAL A 349 3.41 1.83 -11.47
C VAL A 349 2.02 1.90 -12.07
N LEU A 350 1.83 1.25 -13.22
CA LEU A 350 0.54 1.19 -13.89
C LEU A 350 0.00 -0.23 -13.86
N LEU A 351 -1.21 -0.38 -13.35
CA LEU A 351 -1.98 -1.60 -13.40
C LEU A 351 -2.21 -2.00 -14.86
N GLN A 352 -1.90 -3.26 -15.17
CA GLN A 352 -2.18 -3.83 -16.48
C GLN A 352 -3.49 -4.63 -16.42
N GLU A 353 -4.36 -4.48 -17.42
CA GLU A 353 -5.68 -5.13 -17.46
C GLU A 353 -5.58 -6.66 -17.39
N GLU A 354 -4.54 -7.23 -18.01
CA GLU A 354 -4.28 -8.67 -17.99
C GLU A 354 -4.10 -9.22 -16.58
N TRP A 355 -3.61 -8.42 -15.62
CA TRP A 355 -3.42 -8.83 -14.23
C TRP A 355 -4.76 -9.01 -13.48
N LEU A 356 -5.87 -8.55 -14.06
CA LEU A 356 -7.23 -8.68 -13.52
C LEU A 356 -8.00 -9.86 -14.13
N SER A 357 -7.32 -10.66 -14.95
CA SER A 357 -7.88 -11.89 -15.50
C SER A 357 -8.04 -12.96 -14.42
N GLU A 358 -9.08 -13.77 -14.53
CA GLU A 358 -9.26 -14.92 -13.63
C GLU A 358 -8.05 -15.84 -13.72
N ARG A 359 -7.59 -16.28 -12.55
CA ARG A 359 -6.44 -17.16 -12.43
C ARG A 359 -6.89 -18.61 -12.58
N ASP A 360 -6.09 -19.40 -13.29
CA ASP A 360 -6.23 -20.86 -13.31
C ASP A 360 -5.45 -21.48 -12.12
N PRO A 361 -6.13 -22.08 -11.12
CA PRO A 361 -5.50 -22.69 -9.95
C PRO A 361 -5.05 -24.15 -10.18
N CYS A 362 -5.21 -24.72 -11.39
CA CYS A 362 -5.05 -26.16 -11.61
C CYS A 362 -3.66 -26.70 -11.23
N ASN A 363 -2.63 -25.86 -11.31
CA ASN A 363 -1.25 -26.22 -11.03
C ASN A 363 -0.81 -25.95 -9.58
N ASP A 364 -1.62 -25.25 -8.76
CA ASP A 364 -1.24 -24.84 -7.40
C ASP A 364 -0.72 -26.00 -6.55
N SER A 365 -1.49 -27.09 -6.49
CA SER A 365 -1.20 -28.23 -5.62
C SER A 365 0.09 -28.96 -6.03
N VAL A 366 0.29 -29.15 -7.34
CA VAL A 366 1.49 -29.81 -7.88
C VAL A 366 2.73 -28.94 -7.66
N VAL A 367 2.63 -27.65 -7.95
CA VAL A 367 3.73 -26.69 -7.76
C VAL A 367 4.09 -26.56 -6.29
N LEU A 368 3.10 -26.52 -5.39
CA LEU A 368 3.30 -26.49 -3.94
C LEU A 368 3.96 -27.77 -3.42
N SER A 369 3.50 -28.94 -3.85
CA SER A 369 4.12 -30.21 -3.46
C SER A 369 5.59 -30.27 -3.86
N ASN A 370 5.91 -29.88 -5.08
CA ASN A 370 7.29 -29.85 -5.57
C ASN A 370 8.15 -28.84 -4.81
N PHE A 371 7.60 -27.67 -4.49
CA PHE A 371 8.29 -26.65 -3.71
C PHE A 371 8.61 -27.15 -2.30
N VAL A 372 7.65 -27.78 -1.60
CA VAL A 372 7.86 -28.34 -0.26
C VAL A 372 8.90 -29.48 -0.27
N LYS A 373 8.88 -30.36 -1.28
CA LYS A 373 9.89 -31.42 -1.44
C LYS A 373 11.30 -30.85 -1.57
N LEU A 374 11.47 -29.82 -2.42
CA LEU A 374 12.75 -29.14 -2.60
C LEU A 374 13.28 -28.54 -1.28
N LEU A 375 12.39 -27.96 -0.47
CA LEU A 375 12.76 -27.44 0.86
C LEU A 375 13.24 -28.56 1.80
N GLY A 376 12.57 -29.72 1.79
CA GLY A 376 12.95 -30.90 2.58
C GLY A 376 14.34 -31.44 2.22
N GLU A 377 14.61 -31.62 0.92
CA GLU A 377 15.91 -32.11 0.42
C GLU A 377 17.08 -31.18 0.78
N THR A 378 16.86 -29.86 0.77
CA THR A 378 17.90 -28.90 1.19
C THR A 378 18.23 -28.97 2.67
N CYS A 379 17.27 -29.35 3.52
CA CYS A 379 17.47 -29.54 4.95
C CYS A 379 18.35 -30.76 5.23
N ASP A 380 18.14 -31.87 4.51
CA ASP A 380 18.89 -33.11 4.72
C ASP A 380 20.34 -33.01 4.20
N LEU A 381 20.55 -32.31 3.09
CA LEU A 381 21.91 -32.02 2.58
C LEU A 381 22.73 -31.12 3.51
N SER A 382 22.07 -30.32 4.37
CA SER A 382 22.76 -29.47 5.36
C SER A 382 23.22 -30.24 6.60
N LYS A 383 22.59 -31.40 6.90
CA LYS A 383 22.92 -32.25 8.06
C LYS A 383 24.03 -33.25 7.76
N ASN A 384 24.26 -33.61 6.49
CA ASN A 384 25.28 -34.58 6.07
C ASN A 384 26.67 -33.97 5.78
N ARG A 385 26.98 -32.79 6.33
CA ARG A 385 28.33 -32.21 6.27
C ARG A 385 28.94 -32.16 7.66
N TYR A 386 29.41 -33.30 8.14
CA TYR A 386 30.39 -33.39 9.22
C TYR A 386 31.39 -34.50 8.91
#